data_AF-A0A0C9XB58-F1
#
_entry.id   AF-A0A0C9XB58-F1
#
_cell.length_a   1.000
_cell.length_b   1.000
_cell.length_c   1.000
_cell.angle_alpha   90.00
_cell.angle_beta   90.00
_cell.angle_gamma   90.00
#
_symmetry.space_group_name_H-M   'P 1'
#
loop_
_entity.id
_entity.type
_entity.pdbx_description
1 polymer ?
#
loop_
_entity_poly.entity_id
_entity_poly.type
_entity_poly.pdbx_seq_one_letter_code
_entity_poly.pdbx_strand_id
1 'polypeptide(L)'
;MAYLLQFLFLTISFHTISITALSSMNNTGTCSSNNTIFDPSTHKLISQCSDHTFCSSPINGMCIPRLCRRDEFPFGYGPGEALPPLCPQQLFCPDDGSGCRPLVTVGAPCEPNRDEQCLPPLDWQDLASYQNYNGSICLKSTCMCVKVGLS
;
A
#
# COMPACT_ATOMS: atom_id res chain seq x y z
N MET A 1 -19.13 -12.56 -72.08
CA MET A 1 -18.20 -11.45 -72.34
C MET A 1 -18.97 -10.16 -72.07
N ALA A 2 -18.60 -9.21 -71.22
CA ALA A 2 -17.34 -8.90 -70.58
C ALA A 2 -17.62 -8.24 -69.21
N TYR A 3 -16.61 -8.32 -68.35
CA TYR A 3 -16.57 -7.89 -66.96
C TYR A 3 -16.42 -6.37 -66.79
N LEU A 4 -16.51 -5.94 -65.52
CA LEU A 4 -15.95 -4.72 -64.94
C LEU A 4 -16.73 -3.42 -65.19
N LEU A 5 -17.45 -2.95 -64.17
CA LEU A 5 -17.02 -1.77 -63.40
C LEU A 5 -18.02 -1.46 -62.27
N GLN A 6 -17.46 -0.95 -61.17
CA GLN A 6 -18.14 -0.36 -60.00
C GLN A 6 -18.78 -1.31 -58.98
N PHE A 7 -17.94 -2.16 -58.37
CA PHE A 7 -18.05 -2.41 -56.93
C PHE A 7 -16.69 -2.19 -56.29
N LEU A 8 -16.43 -0.94 -55.88
CA LEU A 8 -15.33 -0.61 -54.98
C LEU A 8 -15.93 -0.02 -53.70
N PHE A 9 -16.73 -0.81 -53.00
CA PHE A 9 -17.02 -0.54 -51.58
C PHE A 9 -15.85 -1.07 -50.77
N LEU A 10 -14.95 -0.14 -50.46
CA LEU A 10 -13.77 -0.31 -49.65
C LEU A 10 -14.18 -0.72 -48.22
N THR A 11 -14.29 -2.02 -47.95
CA THR A 11 -14.46 -2.52 -46.57
C THR A 11 -13.08 -2.50 -45.89
N ILE A 12 -12.70 -1.34 -45.36
CA ILE A 12 -11.57 -1.23 -44.44
C ILE A 12 -12.03 -1.83 -43.10
N SER A 13 -11.63 -3.07 -42.86
CA SER A 13 -11.78 -3.72 -41.57
C SER A 13 -10.82 -3.06 -40.58
N PHE A 14 -11.29 -2.08 -39.81
CA PHE A 14 -10.56 -1.53 -38.68
C PHE A 14 -10.50 -2.59 -37.56
N HIS A 15 -9.46 -3.43 -37.56
CA HIS A 15 -9.08 -4.18 -36.37
C HIS A 15 -8.45 -3.19 -35.39
N THR A 16 -9.26 -2.70 -34.46
CA THR A 16 -8.76 -2.02 -33.26
C THR A 16 -8.02 -3.06 -32.42
N ILE A 17 -6.68 -3.04 -32.51
CA ILE A 17 -5.82 -3.78 -31.58
C ILE A 17 -5.98 -3.09 -30.22
N SER A 18 -6.83 -3.65 -29.36
CA SER A 18 -6.89 -3.26 -27.96
C SER A 18 -5.60 -3.73 -27.28
N ILE A 19 -4.68 -2.80 -27.05
CA ILE A 19 -3.52 -3.04 -26.18
C ILE A 19 -4.04 -3.05 -24.74
N THR A 20 -4.43 -4.22 -24.25
CA THR A 20 -4.63 -4.43 -22.81
C THR A 20 -3.26 -4.42 -22.16
N ALA A 21 -2.91 -3.35 -21.46
CA ALA A 21 -1.77 -3.34 -20.57
C ALA A 21 -2.02 -4.37 -19.45
N LEU A 22 -1.43 -5.56 -19.56
CA LEU A 22 -1.31 -6.45 -18.41
C LEU A 22 -0.33 -5.78 -17.44
N SER A 23 -0.83 -5.28 -16.31
CA SER A 23 0.01 -5.00 -15.15
C SER A 23 0.47 -6.34 -14.57
N SER A 24 1.57 -6.91 -15.09
CA SER A 24 2.24 -8.00 -14.37
C SER A 24 2.81 -7.38 -13.09
N MET A 25 2.33 -7.82 -11.92
CA MET A 25 2.95 -7.47 -10.64
C MET A 25 4.33 -8.13 -10.62
N ASN A 26 5.33 -7.42 -11.15
CA ASN A 26 6.68 -7.93 -11.27
C ASN A 26 7.34 -7.86 -9.89
N ASN A 27 7.67 -9.03 -9.33
CA ASN A 27 8.48 -9.15 -8.10
C ASN A 27 9.87 -8.48 -8.20
N THR A 28 10.29 -8.05 -9.40
CA THR A 28 11.61 -7.49 -9.71
C THR A 28 11.55 -6.35 -10.73
N GLY A 29 10.41 -5.65 -10.84
CA GLY A 29 10.21 -4.58 -11.81
C GLY A 29 10.70 -3.20 -11.36
N THR A 30 10.83 -2.28 -12.30
CA THR A 30 10.95 -0.84 -12.00
C THR A 30 9.63 -0.32 -11.45
N CYS A 31 9.71 0.65 -10.54
CA CYS A 31 8.56 1.21 -9.84
C CYS A 31 8.81 2.68 -9.48
N SER A 32 7.72 3.40 -9.20
CA SER A 32 7.74 4.77 -8.70
C SER A 32 6.81 4.92 -7.50
N SER A 33 7.27 5.64 -6.46
CA SER A 33 6.44 5.98 -5.31
C SER A 33 5.27 6.91 -5.65
N ASN A 34 5.34 7.61 -6.79
CA ASN A 34 4.26 8.48 -7.27
C ASN A 34 3.05 7.71 -7.82
N ASN A 35 3.23 6.42 -8.15
CA ASN A 35 2.18 5.56 -8.66
C ASN A 35 1.56 4.69 -7.56
N THR A 36 1.69 5.12 -6.31
CA THR A 36 1.13 4.45 -5.15
C THR A 36 -0.13 5.17 -4.70
N ILE A 37 -1.23 4.44 -4.57
CA ILE A 37 -2.53 4.97 -4.13
C ILE A 37 -3.11 4.10 -3.03
N PHE A 38 -4.05 4.64 -2.24
CA PHE A 38 -4.87 3.82 -1.37
C PHE A 38 -6.15 3.42 -2.09
N ASP A 39 -6.49 2.14 -2.00
CA ASP A 39 -7.81 1.66 -2.42
C ASP A 39 -8.89 2.31 -1.52
N PRO A 40 -9.85 3.05 -2.08
CA PRO A 40 -10.85 3.76 -1.27
C PRO A 40 -11.85 2.81 -0.56
N SER A 41 -11.94 1.55 -0.99
CA SER A 41 -12.84 0.55 -0.41
C SER A 41 -12.13 -0.30 0.65
N THR A 42 -10.91 -0.76 0.36
CA THR A 42 -10.18 -1.67 1.26
C THR A 42 -9.18 -0.94 2.15
N HIS A 43 -8.89 0.33 1.87
CA HIS A 43 -7.82 1.13 2.49
C HIS A 43 -6.43 0.47 2.40
N LYS A 44 -6.25 -0.46 1.45
CA LYS A 44 -4.96 -1.08 1.18
C LYS A 44 -4.12 -0.17 0.28
N LEU A 45 -2.81 -0.12 0.54
CA LEU A 45 -1.85 0.48 -0.36
C LEU A 45 -1.75 -0.34 -1.66
N ILE A 46 -2.10 0.26 -2.79
CA ILE A 46 -1.90 -0.28 -4.14
C ILE A 46 -0.63 0.34 -4.70
N SER A 47 0.31 -0.51 -5.12
CA SER A 47 1.55 -0.08 -5.75
C SER A 47 1.86 -0.92 -6.99
N GLN A 48 2.92 -0.56 -7.71
CA GLN A 48 3.43 -1.33 -8.84
C GLN A 48 4.16 -2.62 -8.42
N CYS A 49 4.44 -2.77 -7.13
CA CYS A 49 5.11 -3.94 -6.56
C CYS A 49 4.09 -4.95 -6.02
N SER A 50 4.48 -6.22 -6.00
CA SER A 50 3.66 -7.31 -5.46
C SER A 50 3.53 -7.23 -3.94
N ASP A 51 2.68 -8.07 -3.34
CA ASP A 51 2.51 -8.15 -1.88
C ASP A 51 3.79 -8.59 -1.14
N HIS A 52 4.79 -9.12 -1.85
CA HIS A 52 6.07 -9.56 -1.29
C HIS A 52 7.15 -8.49 -1.35
N THR A 53 6.91 -7.40 -2.08
CA THR A 53 7.91 -6.41 -2.43
C THR A 53 7.42 -4.99 -2.17
N PHE A 54 8.34 -4.05 -2.12
CA PHE A 54 8.07 -2.63 -1.96
C PHE A 54 8.95 -1.81 -2.91
N CYS A 55 8.52 -0.59 -3.21
CA CYS A 55 9.25 0.25 -4.14
C CYS A 55 10.38 1.00 -3.43
N SER A 56 11.63 0.76 -3.84
CA SER A 56 12.82 1.46 -3.35
C SER A 56 13.01 2.88 -3.91
N SER A 57 11.99 3.46 -4.53
CA SER A 57 11.97 4.87 -4.96
C SER A 57 11.90 5.79 -3.73
N PRO A 58 12.61 6.93 -3.71
CA PRO A 58 13.29 7.60 -4.81
C PRO A 58 14.75 7.14 -5.05
N ILE A 59 15.26 6.17 -4.30
CA ILE A 59 16.68 5.79 -4.36
C ILE A 59 17.00 5.03 -5.65
N ASN A 60 16.36 3.87 -5.85
CA ASN A 60 16.65 2.98 -6.99
C ASN A 60 15.44 2.74 -7.90
N GLY A 61 14.21 2.98 -7.41
CA GLY A 61 13.01 2.80 -8.21
C GLY A 61 12.80 1.35 -8.67
N MET A 62 13.12 0.38 -7.82
CA MET A 62 12.88 -1.05 -8.07
C MET A 62 12.08 -1.71 -6.96
N CYS A 63 11.26 -2.69 -7.32
CA CYS A 63 10.59 -3.57 -6.39
C CYS A 63 11.61 -4.51 -5.74
N ILE A 64 11.79 -4.38 -4.43
CA ILE A 64 12.68 -5.21 -3.63
C ILE A 64 11.89 -5.88 -2.50
N PRO A 65 12.36 -7.01 -1.94
CA PRO A 65 11.64 -7.73 -0.89
C PRO A 65 11.31 -6.85 0.31
N ARG A 66 10.12 -7.06 0.89
CA ARG A 66 9.71 -6.40 2.13
C ARG A 66 10.68 -6.74 3.27
N LEU A 67 11.00 -5.74 4.07
CA LEU A 67 11.97 -5.82 5.17
C LEU A 67 11.30 -6.05 6.52
N CYS A 68 9.98 -5.83 6.60
CA CYS A 68 9.18 -6.13 7.78
C CYS A 68 7.77 -6.54 7.37
N ARG A 69 7.03 -7.08 8.34
CA ARG A 69 5.59 -7.28 8.26
C ARG A 69 4.90 -6.70 9.48
N ARG A 70 3.64 -6.31 9.30
CA ARG A 70 2.74 -5.93 10.38
C ARG A 70 2.00 -7.15 10.93
N ASP A 71 1.41 -7.93 10.02
CA ASP A 71 0.49 -9.00 10.39
C ASP A 71 1.24 -10.30 10.71
N GLU A 72 0.73 -11.09 11.65
CA GLU A 72 1.32 -12.37 12.00
C GLU A 72 1.34 -13.32 10.78
N PHE A 73 0.28 -13.25 9.99
CA PHE A 73 0.04 -14.04 8.78
C PHE A 73 -0.21 -13.08 7.61
N PRO A 74 0.84 -12.56 6.95
CA PRO A 74 0.69 -11.57 5.89
C PRO A 74 0.06 -12.19 4.64
N PHE A 75 -0.81 -11.43 3.98
CA PHE A 75 -1.42 -11.83 2.71
C PHE A 75 -0.36 -12.06 1.62
N GLY A 76 -0.61 -13.01 0.73
CA GLY A 76 0.23 -13.30 -0.42
C GLY A 76 1.33 -14.35 -0.17
N TYR A 77 1.64 -14.69 1.08
CA TYR A 77 2.66 -15.68 1.41
C TYR A 77 2.09 -17.10 1.53
N GLY A 78 2.77 -18.06 0.90
CA GLY A 78 2.41 -19.47 0.92
C GLY A 78 2.90 -20.21 2.17
N PRO A 79 2.35 -21.42 2.47
CA PRO A 79 2.86 -22.26 3.54
C PRO A 79 4.33 -22.60 3.35
N GLY A 80 5.16 -22.33 4.37
CA GLY A 80 6.60 -22.62 4.34
C GLY A 80 7.47 -21.56 3.65
N GLU A 81 6.88 -20.49 3.12
CA GLU A 81 7.66 -19.35 2.62
C GLU A 81 8.28 -18.55 3.78
N ALA A 82 9.46 -17.97 3.53
CA ALA A 82 10.12 -17.10 4.49
C ALA A 82 9.35 -15.77 4.59
N LEU A 83 8.78 -15.51 5.77
CA LEU A 83 8.10 -14.25 6.05
C LEU A 83 9.11 -13.18 6.46
N PRO A 84 8.90 -11.91 6.05
CA PRO A 84 9.61 -10.78 6.67
C PRO A 84 9.43 -10.79 8.19
N PRO A 85 10.37 -10.25 8.98
CA PRO A 85 10.25 -10.22 10.43
C PRO A 85 9.14 -9.26 10.89
N LEU A 86 8.56 -9.53 12.06
CA LEU A 86 7.79 -8.51 12.79
C LEU A 86 8.75 -7.45 13.33
N CYS A 87 8.25 -6.22 13.45
CA CYS A 87 9.02 -5.19 14.13
C CYS A 87 9.07 -5.46 15.64
N PRO A 88 10.21 -5.18 16.29
CA PRO A 88 10.30 -5.24 17.74
C PRO A 88 9.39 -4.17 18.36
N GLN A 89 9.17 -4.29 19.67
CA GLN A 89 8.39 -3.32 20.42
C GLN A 89 8.93 -1.89 20.22
N GLN A 90 8.03 -0.91 20.26
CA GLN A 90 8.31 0.52 20.02
C GLN A 90 8.76 0.88 18.59
N LEU A 91 8.70 -0.05 17.65
CA LEU A 91 8.79 0.22 16.22
C LEU A 91 7.50 -0.24 15.52
N PHE A 92 7.24 0.32 14.34
CA PHE A 92 6.15 -0.11 13.48
C PHE A 92 6.66 -0.46 12.08
N CYS A 93 5.90 -1.31 11.37
CA CYS A 93 6.14 -1.61 9.97
C CYS A 93 5.19 -0.75 9.09
N PRO A 94 5.72 0.11 8.20
CA PRO A 94 4.91 0.85 7.25
C PRO A 94 4.10 -0.06 6.31
N ASP A 95 3.02 0.44 5.73
CA ASP A 95 2.14 -0.30 4.79
C ASP A 95 2.92 -0.92 3.62
N ASP A 96 3.94 -0.21 3.12
CA ASP A 96 4.76 -0.69 2.02
C ASP A 96 5.71 -1.84 2.43
N GLY A 97 6.01 -2.01 3.73
CA GLY A 97 6.95 -3.00 4.23
C GLY A 97 8.43 -2.60 4.04
N SER A 98 8.72 -1.30 3.90
CA SER A 98 10.07 -0.75 3.69
C SER A 98 11.04 -0.89 4.87
N GLY A 99 10.59 -1.43 6.00
CA GLY A 99 11.42 -1.70 7.19
C GLY A 99 10.89 -1.02 8.44
N CYS A 100 11.33 -1.51 9.60
CA CYS A 100 10.85 -1.03 10.90
C CYS A 100 11.28 0.40 11.17
N ARG A 101 10.33 1.23 11.62
CA ARG A 101 10.54 2.65 11.92
C ARG A 101 10.13 3.00 13.35
N PRO A 102 10.73 4.01 13.98
CA PRO A 102 10.27 4.53 15.27
C PRO A 102 8.81 4.97 15.20
N LEU A 103 8.07 4.81 16.30
CA LEU A 103 6.72 5.34 16.41
C LEU A 103 6.67 6.85 16.13
N VAL A 104 5.59 7.27 15.49
CA VAL A 104 5.35 8.62 15.00
C VAL A 104 4.82 9.49 16.14
N THR A 105 5.48 10.63 16.38
CA THR A 105 5.05 11.57 17.41
C THR A 105 3.70 12.22 17.08
N VAL A 106 2.98 12.66 18.11
CA VAL A 106 1.74 13.43 17.97
C VAL A 106 1.96 14.65 17.06
N GLY A 107 0.99 14.92 16.18
CA GLY A 107 1.02 15.99 15.20
C GLY A 107 1.79 15.66 13.91
N ALA A 108 2.55 14.56 13.88
CA ALA A 108 3.26 14.15 12.68
C ALA A 108 2.39 13.26 11.75
N PRO A 109 2.75 13.16 10.46
CA PRO A 109 1.97 12.40 9.48
C PRO A 109 1.94 10.90 9.77
N CYS A 110 0.80 10.27 9.54
CA CYS A 110 0.61 8.84 9.68
C CYS A 110 -0.15 8.18 8.52
N GLU A 111 0.01 6.87 8.36
CA GLU A 111 -0.70 6.08 7.36
C GLU A 111 -2.16 5.89 7.82
N PRO A 112 -3.16 6.10 6.94
CA PRO A 112 -4.57 6.08 7.35
C PRO A 112 -4.97 4.78 8.08
N ASN A 113 -5.70 4.90 9.19
CA ASN A 113 -6.18 3.77 10.00
C ASN A 113 -5.06 2.89 10.59
N ARG A 114 -3.88 3.46 10.83
CA ARG A 114 -2.72 2.78 11.43
C ARG A 114 -2.38 3.38 12.79
N ASP A 115 -3.30 3.32 13.74
CA ASP A 115 -3.15 3.94 15.08
C ASP A 115 -1.90 3.45 15.82
N GLU A 116 -1.51 2.20 15.58
CA GLU A 116 -0.36 1.56 16.23
C GLU A 116 0.98 2.16 15.84
N GLN A 117 1.04 2.95 14.76
CA GLN A 117 2.25 3.68 14.40
C GLN A 117 2.46 4.92 15.28
N CYS A 118 1.41 5.42 15.92
CA CYS A 118 1.47 6.64 16.70
C CYS A 118 2.05 6.35 18.09
N LEU A 119 2.97 7.21 18.53
CA LEU A 119 3.57 7.13 19.85
C LEU A 119 2.48 7.37 20.92
N PRO A 120 2.29 6.45 21.87
CA PRO A 120 1.38 6.67 22.99
C PRO A 120 1.80 7.86 23.86
N PRO A 121 0.85 8.65 24.38
CA PRO A 121 1.14 9.67 25.39
C PRO A 121 1.58 9.05 26.72
N LEU A 122 2.16 9.86 27.61
CA LEU A 122 2.68 9.37 28.91
C LEU A 122 1.58 8.84 29.83
N ASP A 123 0.40 9.46 29.77
CA ASP A 123 -0.82 9.12 30.51
C ASP A 123 -1.75 8.16 29.72
N TRP A 124 -1.18 7.34 28.83
CA TRP A 124 -1.97 6.48 27.95
C TRP A 124 -2.94 5.55 28.68
N GLN A 125 -2.65 5.14 29.91
CA GLN A 125 -3.51 4.26 30.69
C GLN A 125 -4.88 4.89 30.99
N ASP A 126 -4.91 6.23 31.15
CA ASP A 126 -6.14 6.98 31.38
C ASP A 126 -6.89 7.29 30.07
N LEU A 127 -6.21 7.15 28.94
CA LEU A 127 -6.69 7.49 27.59
C LEU A 127 -7.08 6.27 26.76
N ALA A 128 -6.51 5.11 27.10
CA ALA A 128 -6.68 3.87 26.37
C ALA A 128 -8.14 3.43 26.36
N SER A 129 -8.61 3.01 25.20
CA SER A 129 -9.94 2.46 25.01
C SER A 129 -9.92 1.44 23.87
N TYR A 130 -11.03 0.75 23.66
CA TYR A 130 -11.18 -0.16 22.52
C TYR A 130 -11.18 0.56 21.15
N GLN A 131 -11.22 1.91 21.13
CA GLN A 131 -11.29 2.73 19.93
C GLN A 131 -9.93 3.37 19.55
N ASN A 132 -8.87 3.11 20.29
CA ASN A 132 -7.55 3.70 20.06
C ASN A 132 -6.43 2.71 20.36
N TYR A 133 -5.21 3.06 19.95
CA TYR A 133 -4.01 2.31 20.31
C TYR A 133 -3.29 3.01 21.46
N ASN A 134 -3.54 2.56 22.69
CA ASN A 134 -2.97 3.15 23.91
C ASN A 134 -3.14 4.68 23.96
N GLY A 135 -4.36 5.17 23.72
CA GLY A 135 -4.67 6.60 23.75
C GLY A 135 -4.30 7.39 22.48
N SER A 136 -3.63 6.75 21.51
CA SER A 136 -3.26 7.37 20.23
C SER A 136 -4.13 6.88 19.07
N ILE A 137 -4.39 7.78 18.11
CA ILE A 137 -5.13 7.50 16.88
C ILE A 137 -4.43 8.16 15.68
N CYS A 138 -4.48 7.53 14.52
CA CYS A 138 -4.14 8.14 13.25
C CYS A 138 -5.42 8.63 12.56
N LEU A 139 -5.75 9.91 12.75
CA LEU A 139 -6.95 10.51 12.16
C LEU A 139 -6.56 11.59 11.15
N LYS A 140 -7.15 11.53 9.95
CA LYS A 140 -6.82 12.44 8.83
C LYS A 140 -5.31 12.47 8.54
N SER A 141 -4.68 11.30 8.55
CA SER A 141 -3.24 11.11 8.33
C SER A 141 -2.36 11.91 9.29
N THR A 142 -2.83 12.17 10.50
CA THR A 142 -2.07 12.84 11.56
C THR A 142 -2.22 12.08 12.88
N CYS A 143 -1.11 11.83 13.56
CA CYS A 143 -1.15 11.21 14.88
C CYS A 143 -1.73 12.17 15.91
N MET A 144 -2.71 11.72 16.69
CA MET A 144 -3.39 12.49 17.71
C MET A 144 -3.55 11.68 18.99
N CYS A 145 -3.64 12.36 20.13
CA CYS A 145 -4.10 11.76 21.38
C CYS A 145 -5.60 12.02 21.54
N VAL A 146 -6.36 11.02 21.99
CA VAL A 146 -7.81 11.17 22.22
C VAL A 146 -8.18 10.71 23.62
N LYS A 147 -8.81 11.61 24.38
CA LYS A 147 -9.67 11.21 25.51
C LYS A 147 -11.00 10.76 24.93
N VAL A 148 -11.34 9.48 25.08
CA VAL A 148 -12.69 9.01 24.77
C VAL A 148 -13.62 9.49 25.88
N GLY A 149 -14.15 10.70 25.70
CA GLY A 149 -15.08 11.35 26.63
C GLY A 149 -15.27 12.83 26.30
N LEU A 150 -16.48 13.18 25.82
CA LEU A 150 -17.01 14.49 25.43
C LEU A 150 -16.76 14.94 23.98
N SER A 151 -17.55 14.36 23.07
CA SER A 151 -18.29 15.15 22.07
C SER A 151 -19.63 15.58 22.64
#